data_AF-A0A0B6AYR4-F1
#
_entry.id   AF-A0A0B6AYR4-F1
#
_cell.length_a   1.000
_cell.length_b   1.000
_cell.length_c   1.000
_cell.angle_alpha   90.00
_cell.angle_beta   90.00
_cell.angle_gamma   90.00
#
_symmetry.space_group_name_H-M   'P 1'
#
loop_
_entity.id
_entity.type
_entity.pdbx_description
1 polymer ?
#
loop_
_entity_poly.entity_id
_entity_poly.type
_entity_poly.pdbx_seq_one_letter_code
_entity_poly.pdbx_strand_id
1 'polypeptide(L)'
;MTVSQKDVKKSKDLVEKLLKVNDQKYNDWLHQQHQQFIEENQELILQALSAFTGQEEEEEKKEPKVNEQVSVKPTSIPVMQN
;
A
#
# COMPACT_ATOMS: atom_id res chain seq x y z
N MET A 1 7.75 24.43 1.00
CA MET A 1 8.14 24.62 2.41
C MET A 1 9.15 23.54 2.76
N THR A 2 10.37 23.90 3.18
CA THR A 2 11.38 22.93 3.60
C THR A 2 11.24 22.67 5.09
N VAL A 3 10.96 21.42 5.48
CA VAL A 3 10.88 21.04 6.89
C VAL A 3 12.30 21.09 7.48
N SER A 4 12.52 21.88 8.53
CA SER A 4 13.83 21.93 9.19
C SER A 4 14.02 20.70 10.07
N GLN A 5 15.27 20.27 10.30
CA GLN A 5 15.59 19.24 11.30
C GLN A 5 15.03 19.58 12.69
N LYS A 6 14.97 20.88 13.04
CA LYS A 6 14.38 21.33 14.30
C LYS A 6 12.89 21.00 14.37
N ASP A 7 12.18 21.14 13.26
CA ASP A 7 10.75 20.85 13.18
C ASP A 7 10.49 19.35 13.22
N VAL A 8 11.32 18.54 12.54
CA VAL A 8 11.25 17.06 12.61
C VAL A 8 11.46 16.54 14.03
N LYS A 9 12.42 17.10 14.78
CA LYS A 9 12.65 16.70 16.18
C LYS A 9 11.45 17.06 17.05
N LYS A 10 10.93 18.28 16.92
CA LYS A 10 9.76 18.74 17.69
C LYS A 10 8.51 17.90 17.39
N SER A 11 8.26 17.59 16.11
CA SER A 11 7.10 16.77 15.73
C SER A 11 7.24 15.35 16.29
N LYS A 12 8.43 14.75 16.18
CA LYS A 12 8.73 13.44 16.78
C LYS A 12 8.49 13.44 18.29
N ASP A 13 9.09 14.38 19.03
CA ASP A 13 8.96 14.48 20.49
C ASP A 13 7.50 14.63 20.92
N LEU A 14 6.70 15.41 20.17
CA LEU A 14 5.29 15.60 20.45
C LEU A 14 4.48 14.31 20.21
N VAL A 15 4.70 13.66 19.06
CA VAL A 15 4.03 12.41 18.72
C VAL A 15 4.37 11.31 19.71
N GLU A 16 5.64 11.19 20.11
CA GLU A 16 6.08 10.21 21.10
C GLU A 16 5.39 10.42 22.46
N LYS A 17 5.22 11.68 22.90
CA LYS A 17 4.45 12.00 24.12
C LYS A 17 2.98 11.65 24.00
N LEU A 18 2.35 11.94 22.86
CA LEU A 18 0.93 11.62 22.62
C LEU A 18 0.70 10.11 22.63
N LEU A 19 1.57 9.35 21.97
CA LEU A 19 1.48 7.89 21.94
C LEU A 19 1.70 7.28 23.32
N LYS A 20 2.61 7.85 24.11
CA LYS A 20 2.84 7.41 25.50
C LYS A 20 1.61 7.60 26.39
N VAL A 21 0.81 8.66 26.17
CA VAL A 21 -0.47 8.85 26.88
C VAL A 21 -1.51 7.81 26.45
N ASN A 22 -1.41 7.30 25.23
CA ASN A 22 -2.31 6.27 24.69
C ASN A 22 -1.79 4.83 24.89
N ASP A 23 -0.76 4.64 25.72
CA ASP A 23 -0.07 3.35 25.92
C ASP A 23 0.43 2.68 24.60
N GLN A 24 0.71 3.49 23.58
CA GLN A 24 1.24 3.06 22.29
C GLN A 24 2.73 3.38 22.15
N LYS A 25 3.46 2.53 21.42
CA LYS A 25 4.87 2.75 21.12
C LYS A 25 5.02 3.57 19.83
N TYR A 26 5.95 4.53 19.84
CA TYR A 26 6.28 5.34 18.67
C TYR A 26 6.66 4.50 17.44
N ASN A 27 7.47 3.45 17.62
CA ASN A 27 7.90 2.60 16.51
C ASN A 27 6.73 1.82 15.88
N ASP A 28 5.77 1.35 16.69
CA ASP A 28 4.61 0.59 16.19
C ASP A 28 3.69 1.51 15.39
N TRP A 29 3.42 2.72 15.91
CA TRP A 29 2.67 3.74 15.19
C TRP A 29 3.38 4.16 13.89
N LEU A 30 4.69 4.38 13.94
CA LEU A 30 5.46 4.77 12.76
C LEU A 30 5.44 3.66 11.69
N HIS A 31 5.54 2.40 12.11
CA HIS A 31 5.40 1.27 11.20
C HIS A 31 4.02 1.23 10.55
N GLN A 32 2.95 1.48 11.31
CA GLN A 32 1.59 1.59 10.78
C GLN A 32 1.46 2.74 9.77
N GLN A 33 2.03 3.91 10.04
CA GLN A 33 2.02 5.02 9.09
C GLN A 33 2.77 4.69 7.79
N HIS A 34 3.90 3.98 7.87
CA HIS A 34 4.61 3.51 6.68
C HIS A 34 3.78 2.49 5.89
N GLN A 35 3.14 1.52 6.57
CA GLN A 35 2.28 0.52 5.93
C GLN A 35 1.10 1.19 5.22
N GLN A 36 0.40 2.11 5.89
CA GLN A 36 -0.71 2.87 5.28
C GLN A 36 -0.26 3.62 4.04
N PHE A 37 0.88 4.32 4.11
CA PHE A 37 1.39 5.04 2.94
C PHE A 37 1.74 4.08 1.79
N ILE A 38 2.30 2.90 2.08
CA ILE A 38 2.57 1.88 1.07
C ILE A 38 1.27 1.39 0.46
N GLU A 39 0.28 1.03 1.29
CA GLU A 39 -1.04 0.56 0.86
C GLU A 39 -1.77 1.56 -0.03
N GLU A 40 -1.79 2.84 0.37
CA GLU A 40 -2.39 3.93 -0.40
C GLU A 40 -1.69 4.16 -1.75
N ASN A 41 -0.39 3.85 -1.84
CA ASN A 41 0.42 4.07 -3.04
C ASN A 41 0.78 2.77 -3.78
N GLN A 42 0.09 1.65 -3.51
CA GLN A 42 0.33 0.40 -4.24
C GLN A 42 0.12 0.56 -5.75
N GLU A 43 -0.90 1.33 -6.14
CA GLU A 43 -1.19 1.65 -7.55
C GLU A 43 -0.08 2.48 -8.19
N LEU A 44 0.59 3.37 -7.43
CA LEU A 44 1.72 4.15 -7.93
C LEU A 44 2.93 3.25 -8.20
N ILE A 45 3.13 2.23 -7.37
CA ILE A 45 4.17 1.21 -7.61
C ILE A 45 3.83 0.42 -8.88
N LEU A 46 2.58 0.00 -9.06
CA LEU A 46 2.14 -0.68 -10.28
C LEU A 46 2.31 0.20 -11.52
N GLN A 47 1.96 1.48 -11.44
CA GLN A 47 2.13 2.45 -12.53
C GLN A 47 3.60 2.74 -12.84
N ALA A 48 4.45 2.85 -11.81
CA ALA A 48 5.88 3.00 -11.99
C ALA A 48 6.48 1.75 -12.63
N LEU A 49 6.10 0.56 -12.16
CA LEU A 49 6.54 -0.70 -12.76
C LEU A 49 6.07 -0.82 -14.20
N SER A 50 4.82 -0.49 -14.54
CA SER A 50 4.33 -0.51 -15.93
C SER A 50 5.08 0.49 -16.83
N ALA A 51 5.42 1.66 -16.29
CA ALA A 51 6.23 2.67 -16.99
C ALA A 51 7.68 2.23 -17.19
N PHE A 52 8.25 1.43 -16.27
CA PHE A 52 9.60 0.89 -16.37
C PHE A 52 9.68 -0.41 -17.19
N THR A 53 8.62 -1.23 -17.23
CA THR A 53 8.58 -2.48 -18.02
C THR A 53 8.26 -2.26 -19.49
N GLY A 54 8.02 -1.01 -19.93
CA GLY A 54 7.92 -0.65 -21.34
C GLY A 54 6.77 -1.35 -22.06
N GLN A 55 5.55 -0.88 -21.81
CA GLN A 55 4.55 -0.90 -22.89
C GLN A 55 4.58 0.49 -23.56
N GLU A 56 5.29 0.57 -24.68
CA GLU A 56 4.87 1.45 -25.77
C GLU A 56 3.46 0.97 -26.18
N GLU A 57 2.41 1.50 -25.53
CA GLU A 57 1.07 1.45 -26.13
C GLU A 57 1.02 2.55 -27.18
N GLU A 58 1.48 2.20 -28.38
CA GLU A 58 0.95 2.79 -29.61
C GLU A 58 -0.57 2.68 -29.58
N GLU A 59 -1.22 3.81 -29.89
CA GLU A 59 -2.65 3.89 -30.13
C GLU A 59 -3.08 2.87 -31.19
N GLU A 60 -4.02 1.98 -30.88
CA GLU A 60 -4.94 1.49 -31.90
C GLU A 60 -6.35 1.21 -31.36
N LYS A 61 -7.29 2.05 -31.80
CA LYS A 61 -8.74 1.80 -31.74
C LYS A 61 -9.08 0.47 -32.41
N LYS A 62 -9.85 -0.40 -31.75
CA LYS A 62 -11.15 -0.96 -32.19
C LYS A 62 -11.67 -2.06 -31.23
N GLU A 63 -12.95 -1.97 -30.90
CA GLU A 63 -13.76 -2.90 -30.08
C GLU A 63 -14.01 -4.28 -30.76
N PRO A 64 -14.94 -5.14 -30.27
CA PRO A 64 -14.75 -6.23 -29.31
C PRO A 64 -15.05 -7.63 -29.94
N LYS A 65 -14.69 -8.75 -29.27
CA LYS A 65 -15.45 -10.05 -29.31
C LYS A 65 -14.83 -11.19 -28.48
N VAL A 66 -15.60 -11.60 -27.45
CA VAL A 66 -16.16 -12.95 -27.17
C VAL A 66 -15.25 -14.18 -26.92
N ASN A 67 -15.61 -14.89 -25.82
CA ASN A 67 -15.34 -16.30 -25.44
C ASN A 67 -13.96 -16.59 -24.82
N GLU A 68 -13.75 -17.39 -23.77
CA GLU A 68 -14.50 -18.56 -23.26
C GLU A 68 -14.11 -18.82 -21.79
N GLN A 69 -15.12 -18.85 -20.92
CA GLN A 69 -15.36 -19.79 -19.82
C GLN A 69 -14.20 -20.73 -19.40
N VAL A 70 -13.64 -20.55 -18.21
CA VAL A 70 -13.24 -21.70 -17.36
C VAL A 70 -13.67 -21.46 -15.92
N SER A 71 -14.63 -22.30 -15.53
CA SER A 71 -15.16 -22.51 -14.20
C SER A 71 -14.15 -23.23 -13.32
N VAL A 72 -13.89 -22.73 -12.10
CA VAL A 72 -13.85 -23.55 -10.89
C VAL A 72 -14.21 -22.72 -9.66
N LYS A 73 -15.32 -23.08 -8.99
CA LYS A 73 -15.61 -22.70 -7.59
C LYS A 73 -15.14 -23.84 -6.65
N PRO A 74 -15.28 -23.71 -5.32
CA PRO A 74 -14.25 -23.35 -4.35
C PRO A 74 -13.81 -24.55 -3.48
N THR A 75 -12.55 -24.63 -3.05
CA THR A 75 -12.14 -25.66 -2.08
C THR A 75 -12.03 -25.06 -0.68
N SER A 76 -13.05 -25.29 0.15
CA SER A 76 -12.97 -25.16 1.61
C SER A 76 -11.93 -26.14 2.15
N ILE A 77 -10.92 -25.64 2.86
CA ILE A 77 -10.01 -26.48 3.64
C ILE A 77 -10.59 -26.60 5.06
N PRO A 78 -10.82 -27.81 5.61
CA PRO A 78 -11.32 -27.98 6.96
C PRO A 78 -10.26 -27.63 8.01
N VAL A 79 -10.68 -26.85 9.02
CA VAL A 79 -9.95 -26.56 10.26
C VAL A 79 -9.67 -27.88 10.99
N MET A 80 -8.41 -28.13 11.31
CA MET A 80 -8.01 -29.21 12.22
C MET A 80 -7.97 -28.64 13.64
N GLN A 81 -8.89 -29.09 14.49
CA GLN A 81 -8.89 -28.80 15.93
C GLN A 81 -8.00 -29.81 16.67
N ASN A 82 -7.19 -29.27 17.58
CA ASN A 82 -6.48 -29.86 18.72
C ASN A 82 -5.51 -31.02 18.50
#